data_AF-A0A8B3NKY8-F1
#
_entry.id   AF-A0A8B3NKY8-F1
#
_cell.length_a   1.000
_cell.length_b   1.000
_cell.length_c   1.000
_cell.angle_alpha   90.00
_cell.angle_beta   90.00
_cell.angle_gamma   90.00
#
_symmetry.space_group_name_H-M   'P 1'
#
loop_
_entity.id
_entity.type
_entity.pdbx_description
1 polymer ?
#
loop_
_entity_poly.entity_id
_entity_poly.type
_entity_poly.pdbx_seq_one_letter_code
_entity_poly.pdbx_strand_id
1 'polypeptide(L)'
;IIVGNTVLYGATEGEAYFCGVAGERFAVRNSGVAAVVEGVGDHGCEYMTGGIVVVIGQTGRNFAAGMSGGVAYVLDEVGDFAERCNMAMVELEPVPEEDDLMEKLLHHGGDLDHKGRVDVSGDMTSHDEERLYQLISNHV
;
A
#
# COMPACT_ATOMS: atom_id res chain seq x y z
N ILE A 1 -16.88 7.28 9.22
CA ILE A 1 -16.04 8.21 8.43
C ILE A 1 -15.31 9.13 9.41
N ILE A 2 -13.98 9.11 9.43
CA ILE A 2 -13.13 9.92 10.32
C ILE A 2 -12.52 11.14 9.61
N VAL A 3 -12.20 10.99 8.32
CA VAL A 3 -11.72 12.07 7.45
C VAL A 3 -12.54 12.14 6.17
N GLY A 4 -12.62 13.33 5.59
CA GLY A 4 -13.44 13.61 4.41
C GLY A 4 -12.83 13.10 3.10
N ASN A 5 -13.15 13.79 2.00
CA ASN A 5 -12.71 13.43 0.65
C ASN A 5 -11.36 14.09 0.32
N THR A 6 -10.68 13.57 -0.71
CA THR A 6 -9.49 14.20 -1.31
C THR A 6 -8.33 14.38 -0.31
N VAL A 7 -8.25 13.48 0.66
CA VAL A 7 -7.19 13.44 1.67
C VAL A 7 -5.87 13.05 1.00
N LEU A 8 -4.76 13.70 1.40
CA LEU A 8 -3.42 13.54 0.82
C LEU A 8 -3.29 13.90 -0.66
N TYR A 9 -4.13 14.83 -1.14
CA TYR A 9 -4.07 15.30 -2.53
C TYR A 9 -2.69 15.84 -2.92
N GLY A 10 -2.04 15.20 -3.89
CA GLY A 10 -0.75 15.65 -4.40
C GLY A 10 0.38 15.61 -3.37
N ALA A 11 0.23 14.85 -2.29
CA ALA A 11 1.21 14.80 -1.21
C ALA A 11 2.53 14.18 -1.69
N THR A 12 3.66 14.72 -1.24
CA THR A 12 4.99 14.38 -1.79
C THR A 12 5.92 13.70 -0.78
N GLU A 13 5.72 13.89 0.52
CA GLU A 13 6.54 13.29 1.57
C GLU A 13 5.78 13.27 2.90
N GLY A 14 6.15 12.35 3.79
CA GLY A 14 5.61 12.23 5.15
C GLY A 14 4.80 10.96 5.37
N GLU A 15 4.22 10.85 6.57
CA GLU A 15 3.39 9.72 7.00
C GLU A 15 2.05 10.21 7.55
N ALA A 16 0.97 9.43 7.35
CA ALA A 16 -0.35 9.73 7.89
C ALA A 16 -1.11 8.48 8.32
N TYR A 17 -1.70 8.50 9.51
CA TYR A 17 -2.39 7.37 10.11
C TYR A 17 -3.82 7.78 10.47
N PHE A 18 -4.81 7.02 9.98
CA PHE A 18 -6.23 7.36 10.10
C PHE A 18 -7.00 6.20 10.73
N CYS A 19 -7.26 6.28 12.05
CA CYS A 19 -8.01 5.27 12.81
C CYS A 19 -9.52 5.35 12.49
N GLY A 20 -9.86 5.03 11.24
CA GLY A 20 -11.22 4.99 10.73
C GLY A 20 -11.27 5.16 9.22
N VAL A 21 -12.50 5.17 8.69
CA VAL A 21 -12.76 5.20 7.25
C VAL A 21 -12.62 6.61 6.67
N ALA A 22 -11.88 6.76 5.58
CA ALA A 22 -11.80 7.96 4.77
C ALA A 22 -12.92 8.05 3.72
N GLY A 23 -13.24 9.26 3.27
CA GLY A 23 -14.18 9.49 2.17
C GLY A 23 -13.63 9.09 0.79
N GLU A 24 -14.19 9.68 -0.25
CA GLU A 24 -13.80 9.43 -1.65
C GLU A 24 -12.46 10.06 -2.00
N ARG A 25 -11.78 9.53 -3.02
CA ARG A 25 -10.51 10.06 -3.56
C ARG A 25 -9.41 10.18 -2.50
N PHE A 26 -9.34 9.23 -1.59
CA PHE A 26 -8.23 9.12 -0.66
C PHE A 26 -6.92 8.91 -1.42
N ALA A 27 -5.85 9.63 -1.05
CA ALA A 27 -4.53 9.57 -1.68
C ALA A 27 -4.51 9.86 -3.19
N VAL A 28 -5.46 10.67 -3.67
CA VAL A 28 -5.49 11.07 -5.08
C VAL A 28 -4.22 11.87 -5.43
N ARG A 29 -3.51 11.44 -6.48
CA ARG A 29 -2.21 12.02 -6.87
C ARG A 29 -1.12 11.96 -5.80
N ASN A 30 -1.22 11.04 -4.83
CA ASN A 30 -0.11 10.82 -3.91
C ASN A 30 1.17 10.49 -4.70
N SER A 31 2.26 11.16 -4.35
CA SER A 31 3.55 11.07 -5.03
C SER A 31 4.69 10.66 -4.09
N GLY A 32 4.43 10.47 -2.79
CA GLY A 32 5.48 10.07 -1.85
C GLY A 32 5.11 9.94 -0.38
N VAL A 33 3.84 10.11 0.02
CA VAL A 33 3.41 9.85 1.40
C VAL A 33 3.18 8.35 1.63
N ALA A 34 3.56 7.86 2.81
CA ALA A 34 3.09 6.59 3.35
C ALA A 34 1.85 6.81 4.22
N ALA A 35 0.77 6.06 4.00
CA ALA A 35 -0.47 6.24 4.76
C ALA A 35 -1.12 4.92 5.17
N VAL A 36 -1.72 4.90 6.36
CA VAL A 36 -2.54 3.78 6.86
C VAL A 36 -3.95 4.26 7.16
N VAL A 37 -4.97 3.53 6.69
CA VAL A 37 -6.38 3.88 6.86
C VAL A 37 -7.26 2.63 6.98
N GLU A 38 -8.32 2.68 7.77
CA GLU A 38 -9.22 1.54 8.04
C GLU A 38 -10.37 1.38 7.02
N GLY A 39 -10.25 2.06 5.89
CA GLY A 39 -11.19 1.96 4.79
C GLY A 39 -11.25 3.24 3.96
N VAL A 40 -11.62 3.11 2.69
CA VAL A 40 -11.66 4.24 1.75
C VAL A 40 -12.93 4.19 0.91
N GLY A 41 -13.44 5.36 0.52
CA GLY A 41 -14.51 5.47 -0.47
C GLY A 41 -14.07 5.18 -1.90
N ASP A 42 -14.90 5.56 -2.87
CA ASP A 42 -14.62 5.38 -4.30
C ASP A 42 -13.38 6.19 -4.73
N HIS A 43 -12.68 5.71 -5.78
CA HIS A 43 -11.51 6.36 -6.39
C HIS A 43 -10.28 6.49 -5.45
N GLY A 44 -10.11 5.57 -4.51
CA GLY A 44 -8.89 5.50 -3.72
C GLY A 44 -7.64 5.34 -4.59
N CYS A 45 -6.55 6.04 -4.24
CA CYS A 45 -5.26 6.03 -4.95
C CYS A 45 -5.33 6.46 -6.42
N GLU A 46 -6.41 7.14 -6.84
CA GLU A 46 -6.57 7.61 -8.21
C GLU A 46 -5.40 8.56 -8.60
N TYR A 47 -4.79 8.32 -9.76
CA TYR A 47 -3.61 9.07 -10.25
C TYR A 47 -2.39 9.07 -9.33
N MET A 48 -2.29 8.14 -8.38
CA MET A 48 -1.10 7.99 -7.53
C MET A 48 0.13 7.66 -8.39
N THR A 49 1.24 8.35 -8.13
CA THR A 49 2.50 8.21 -8.87
C THR A 49 3.68 7.80 -7.98
N GLY A 50 3.47 7.73 -6.66
CA GLY A 50 4.48 7.32 -5.68
C GLY A 50 3.92 7.28 -4.27
N GLY A 51 4.72 6.77 -3.32
CA GLY A 51 4.30 6.58 -1.93
C GLY A 51 3.72 5.18 -1.66
N ILE A 52 3.23 4.99 -0.44
CA ILE A 52 2.68 3.72 0.04
C ILE A 52 1.31 3.99 0.67
N VAL A 53 0.30 3.18 0.36
CA VAL A 53 -1.01 3.26 1.01
C VAL A 53 -1.40 1.87 1.52
N VAL A 54 -1.68 1.77 2.81
CA VAL A 54 -2.17 0.56 3.47
C VAL A 54 -3.63 0.78 3.84
N VAL A 55 -4.52 -0.04 3.31
CA VAL A 55 -5.95 -0.02 3.62
C VAL A 55 -6.32 -1.30 4.39
N ILE A 56 -6.53 -1.17 5.69
CA ILE A 56 -6.91 -2.28 6.59
C ILE A 56 -8.45 -2.36 6.75
N GLY A 57 -9.17 -2.26 5.63
CA GLY A 57 -10.63 -2.32 5.61
C GLY A 57 -11.19 -2.20 4.18
N GLN A 58 -12.50 -1.99 4.08
CA GLN A 58 -13.18 -1.97 2.77
C GLN A 58 -12.75 -0.78 1.89
N THR A 59 -12.67 -1.03 0.58
CA THR A 59 -12.47 0.00 -0.44
C THR A 59 -13.76 0.30 -1.21
N GLY A 60 -13.87 1.50 -1.76
CA GLY A 60 -14.85 1.80 -2.79
C GLY A 60 -14.43 1.27 -4.17
N ARG A 61 -15.23 1.64 -5.17
CA ARG A 61 -15.05 1.25 -6.58
C ARG A 61 -13.98 2.10 -7.26
N ASN A 62 -13.51 1.60 -8.40
CA ASN A 62 -12.55 2.27 -9.27
C ASN A 62 -11.26 2.68 -8.53
N PHE A 63 -10.84 1.84 -7.58
CA PHE A 63 -9.58 2.00 -6.86
C PHE A 63 -8.40 1.92 -7.85
N ALA A 64 -7.34 2.69 -7.58
CA ALA A 64 -6.12 2.75 -8.38
C ALA A 64 -6.31 3.20 -9.85
N ALA A 65 -7.42 3.86 -10.18
CA ALA A 65 -7.62 4.37 -11.53
C ALA A 65 -6.54 5.38 -11.93
N GLY A 66 -5.82 5.10 -13.02
CA GLY A 66 -4.71 5.95 -13.48
C GLY A 66 -3.52 5.99 -12.53
N MET A 67 -3.44 5.08 -11.55
CA MET A 67 -2.27 4.91 -10.70
C MET A 67 -1.12 4.38 -11.57
N SER A 68 -0.03 5.14 -11.63
CA SER A 68 1.12 4.83 -12.47
C SER A 68 2.40 4.58 -11.67
N GLY A 69 2.35 4.67 -10.34
CA GLY A 69 3.48 4.41 -9.46
C GLY A 69 3.11 4.43 -7.98
N GLY A 70 4.00 3.88 -7.14
CA GLY A 70 3.76 3.62 -5.72
C GLY A 70 3.17 2.23 -5.48
N VAL A 71 2.92 1.90 -4.21
CA VAL A 71 2.36 0.60 -3.79
C VAL A 71 1.13 0.81 -2.92
N ALA A 72 0.09 0.03 -3.15
CA ALA A 72 -1.10 0.01 -2.30
C ALA A 72 -1.35 -1.42 -1.79
N TYR A 73 -1.34 -1.59 -0.48
CA TYR A 73 -1.71 -2.84 0.18
C TYR A 73 -3.15 -2.74 0.66
N VAL A 74 -3.96 -3.72 0.30
CA VAL A 74 -5.39 -3.75 0.65
C VAL A 74 -5.71 -5.07 1.33
N LEU A 75 -6.27 -4.97 2.54
CA LEU A 75 -6.82 -6.13 3.24
C LEU A 75 -8.15 -6.51 2.60
N ASP A 76 -8.15 -7.62 1.86
CA ASP A 76 -9.33 -8.17 1.19
C ASP A 76 -9.87 -9.40 1.91
N GLU A 77 -10.59 -9.21 3.02
CA GLU A 77 -11.18 -10.32 3.79
C GLU A 77 -12.31 -11.03 3.03
N VAL A 78 -12.97 -10.33 2.11
CA VAL A 78 -14.14 -10.84 1.37
C VAL A 78 -13.72 -11.53 0.06
N GLY A 79 -12.56 -11.18 -0.50
CA GLY A 79 -12.06 -11.71 -1.77
C GLY A 79 -12.68 -11.03 -2.99
N ASP A 80 -13.23 -9.82 -2.83
CA ASP A 80 -13.95 -9.08 -3.88
C ASP A 80 -13.25 -7.77 -4.28
N PHE A 81 -12.02 -7.52 -3.81
CA PHE A 81 -11.29 -6.31 -4.14
C PHE A 81 -11.01 -6.16 -5.64
N ALA A 82 -10.74 -7.28 -6.33
CA ALA A 82 -10.49 -7.28 -7.77
C ALA A 82 -11.65 -6.70 -8.59
N GLU A 83 -12.91 -6.83 -8.13
CA GLU A 83 -14.08 -6.24 -8.81
C GLU A 83 -14.16 -4.71 -8.66
N ARG A 84 -13.51 -4.17 -7.63
CA ARG A 84 -13.49 -2.74 -7.29
C ARG A 84 -12.21 -2.04 -7.76
N CYS A 85 -11.18 -2.80 -8.11
CA CYS A 85 -9.90 -2.28 -8.59
C CYS A 85 -9.90 -2.02 -10.10
N ASN A 86 -9.36 -0.88 -10.51
CA ASN A 86 -9.17 -0.55 -11.91
C ASN A 86 -7.86 -1.14 -12.43
N MET A 87 -7.96 -2.29 -13.10
CA MET A 87 -6.82 -3.07 -13.60
C MET A 87 -6.18 -2.52 -14.89
N ALA A 88 -6.48 -1.28 -15.31
CA ALA A 88 -5.96 -0.75 -16.58
C ALA A 88 -4.46 -0.44 -16.56
N MET A 89 -3.90 -0.12 -15.39
CA MET A 89 -2.50 0.28 -15.23
C MET A 89 -1.79 -0.36 -14.02
N VAL A 90 -2.52 -1.15 -13.23
CA VAL A 90 -2.00 -1.82 -12.04
C VAL A 90 -2.19 -3.33 -12.15
N GLU A 91 -1.34 -4.06 -11.43
CA GLU A 91 -1.44 -5.51 -11.25
C GLU A 91 -1.73 -5.80 -9.78
N LEU A 92 -2.47 -6.88 -9.52
CA LEU A 92 -2.75 -7.35 -8.17
C LEU A 92 -1.92 -8.58 -7.91
N GLU A 93 -1.06 -8.49 -6.89
CA GLU A 93 -0.25 -9.60 -6.43
C GLU A 93 -0.59 -9.90 -4.96
N PRO A 94 -0.82 -11.16 -4.59
CA PRO A 94 -0.99 -11.52 -3.19
C PRO A 94 0.34 -11.32 -2.46
N VAL A 95 0.29 -10.73 -1.26
CA VAL A 95 1.46 -10.68 -0.38
C VAL A 95 1.68 -12.10 0.15
N PRO A 96 2.82 -12.76 -0.14
CA PRO A 96 3.09 -14.11 0.34
C PRO A 96 3.18 -14.14 1.86
N GLU A 97 2.76 -15.24 2.46
CA GLU A 97 2.94 -15.48 3.90
C GLU A 97 4.43 -15.62 4.24
N GLU A 98 4.83 -15.28 5.47
CA GLU A 98 6.23 -15.36 5.97
C GLU A 98 6.90 -16.70 5.62
N ASP A 99 6.17 -17.81 5.80
CA ASP A 99 6.65 -19.16 5.55
C ASP A 99 6.95 -19.40 4.05
N ASP A 100 6.11 -18.87 3.15
CA ASP A 100 6.29 -18.99 1.69
C ASP A 100 7.47 -18.16 1.18
N LEU A 101 7.76 -17.04 1.84
CA LEU A 101 8.91 -16.18 1.51
C LEU A 101 10.22 -16.82 1.96
N MET A 102 10.23 -17.43 3.16
CA MET A 102 11.39 -18.14 3.69
C MET A 102 11.76 -19.37 2.82
N GLU A 103 10.76 -20.11 2.34
CA GLU A 103 10.98 -21.23 1.42
C GLU A 103 11.58 -20.76 0.07
N LYS A 104 11.07 -19.66 -0.51
CA LYS A 104 11.62 -19.06 -1.74
C LYS A 104 13.06 -18.56 -1.57
N LEU A 105 13.39 -17.96 -0.43
CA LEU A 105 14.75 -17.48 -0.12
C LEU A 105 15.73 -18.64 0.12
N LEU A 106 15.29 -19.72 0.77
CA LEU A 106 16.10 -20.91 1.03
C LEU A 106 16.45 -21.69 -0.26
N HIS A 107 15.58 -21.65 -1.27
CA HIS A 107 15.86 -22.27 -2.58
C HIS A 107 16.84 -21.47 -3.46
N HIS A 108 17.03 -20.17 -3.21
CA HIS A 108 17.95 -19.29 -3.94
C HIS A 108 19.24 -19.00 -3.15
N GLY A 109 19.86 -20.05 -2.62
CA GLY A 109 20.94 -19.96 -1.64
C GLY A 109 22.13 -19.04 -1.95
N GLY A 110 22.69 -18.49 -0.86
CA GLY A 110 24.10 -18.16 -0.73
C GLY A 110 24.43 -16.67 -0.65
N ASP A 111 24.94 -16.27 0.52
CA ASP A 111 25.58 -14.98 0.85
C ASP A 111 24.68 -13.73 0.89
N LEU A 112 24.64 -13.06 2.05
CA LEU A 112 25.31 -11.77 2.26
C LEU A 112 25.14 -11.26 3.72
N ASP A 113 26.28 -10.91 4.32
CA ASP A 113 26.44 -10.20 5.58
C ASP A 113 25.59 -8.91 5.67
N HIS A 114 24.79 -8.75 6.73
CA HIS A 114 24.15 -7.46 7.04
C HIS A 114 25.13 -6.51 7.74
N LYS A 115 25.81 -5.68 6.95
CA LYS A 115 26.31 -4.37 7.38
C LYS A 115 25.80 -3.31 6.41
N GLY A 116 24.90 -2.47 6.88
CA GLY A 116 24.56 -1.24 6.17
C GLY A 116 23.11 -0.89 6.35
N ARG A 117 22.86 0.30 6.90
CA ARG A 117 21.58 1.00 6.86
C ARG A 117 21.22 1.19 5.38
N VAL A 118 20.24 0.44 4.87
CA VAL A 118 19.85 0.46 3.45
C VAL A 118 18.79 1.54 3.24
N ASP A 119 19.02 2.36 2.22
CA ASP A 119 18.10 3.38 1.74
C ASP A 119 16.93 2.68 1.00
N VAL A 120 15.71 2.81 1.52
CA VAL A 120 14.53 1.98 1.15
C VAL A 120 13.81 2.51 -0.12
N SER A 121 14.55 3.16 -1.03
CA SER A 121 13.96 3.80 -2.22
C SER A 121 14.35 3.17 -3.55
N GLY A 122 15.14 2.09 -3.55
CA GLY A 122 15.68 1.49 -4.77
C GLY A 122 14.91 0.27 -5.29
N ASP A 123 14.27 -0.48 -4.40
CA ASP A 123 13.55 -1.71 -4.72
C ASP A 123 12.26 -1.73 -3.90
N MET A 124 11.13 -1.51 -4.57
CA MET A 124 9.85 -1.32 -3.90
C MET A 124 9.11 -2.63 -3.62
N THR A 125 9.63 -3.77 -4.11
CA THR A 125 9.03 -5.09 -3.99
C THR A 125 9.79 -6.01 -3.02
N SER A 126 11.04 -5.70 -2.68
CA SER A 126 11.75 -6.41 -1.61
C SER A 126 11.45 -5.75 -0.26
N HIS A 127 11.19 -6.58 0.76
CA HIS A 127 10.91 -6.18 2.16
C HIS A 127 9.50 -5.61 2.43
N ASP A 128 8.49 -6.01 1.65
CA ASP A 128 7.09 -5.63 1.87
C ASP A 128 6.61 -5.94 3.29
N GLU A 129 7.03 -7.07 3.84
CA GLU A 129 6.64 -7.54 5.18
C GLU A 129 7.13 -6.62 6.30
N GLU A 130 8.43 -6.30 6.35
CA GLU A 130 8.99 -5.41 7.38
C GLU A 130 8.33 -4.03 7.34
N ARG A 131 8.10 -3.51 6.13
CA ARG A 131 7.44 -2.23 5.89
C ARG A 131 5.98 -2.25 6.34
N LEU A 132 5.22 -3.27 5.97
CA LEU A 132 3.83 -3.45 6.39
C LEU A 132 3.73 -3.57 7.91
N TYR A 133 4.58 -4.40 8.52
CA TYR A 133 4.64 -4.56 9.97
C TYR A 133 4.90 -3.23 10.66
N GLN A 134 5.86 -2.44 10.18
CA GLN A 134 6.19 -1.13 10.74
C GLN A 134 5.02 -0.15 10.62
N LEU A 135 4.41 -0.02 9.45
CA LEU A 135 3.29 0.90 9.20
C LEU A 135 2.06 0.52 10.05
N ILE A 136 1.73 -0.76 10.13
CA ILE A 136 0.62 -1.24 10.95
C ILE A 136 0.94 -1.05 12.44
N SER A 137 2.16 -1.33 12.88
CA SER A 137 2.57 -1.13 14.28
C SER A 137 2.50 0.33 14.71
N ASN A 138 2.80 1.28 13.82
CA ASN A 138 2.68 2.71 14.10
C ASN A 138 1.23 3.20 14.16
N HIS A 139 0.28 2.45 13.56
CA HIS A 139 -1.14 2.79 13.51
C HIS A 139 -1.89 2.39 14.80
N VAL A 140 -1.39 1.40 15.54
CA VAL A 140 -2.00 0.82 16.76
C VAL A 140 -1.38 1.42 18.03
#